data_AF-A0A7C1NLY3-F1
#
_entry.id   AF-A0A7C1NLY3-F1
#
_cell.length_a   1.000
_cell.length_b   1.000
_cell.length_c   1.000
_cell.angle_alpha   90.00
_cell.angle_beta   90.00
_cell.angle_gamma   90.00
#
_symmetry.space_group_name_H-M   'P 1'
#
loop_
_entity.id
_entity.type
_entity.pdbx_description
1 polymer ?
#
loop_
_entity_poly.entity_id
_entity_poly.type
_entity_poly.pdbx_seq_one_letter_code
_entity_poly.pdbx_strand_id
1 'polypeptide(L)'
;MAEICLEVLDSSSLKSRVLRFQKTGEGLKTIMSDLSSEIYRYPRSKPGCREDDCGDFFLFFYPRISRMLERFEDQGKPFECYLNSVLRWQYNSFLRRKNQIEREWRLASYPGLWPQLQSVELPAGEESLYKYIKIAESLGLESSGKIRRKADKKRFLILLLKHSKEIGCSEIKLGAALTGTVEHKLRLAVQELNKRIAHKDERLRILRERRNRAFYKARLLEEEMDRVVDSGEWLVFHNRLQRLNKSMRRAQDKISRIPLYPSNRDIAEVWGIPKGSVDTLLFTLKARLIPVGCRKEKEYA
;
A
#
# COMPACT_ATOMS: atom_id res chain seq x y z
N MET A 1 42.88 -17.33 -2.48
CA MET A 1 43.35 -18.62 -1.92
C MET A 1 42.36 -19.08 -0.88
N ALA A 2 41.35 -19.86 -1.30
CA ALA A 2 40.47 -20.65 -0.46
C ALA A 2 39.81 -21.70 -1.36
N GLU A 3 40.61 -22.72 -1.73
CA GLU A 3 40.08 -23.99 -2.21
C GLU A 3 39.44 -24.67 -1.00
N ILE A 4 38.13 -24.52 -0.87
CA ILE A 4 37.33 -25.39 -0.01
C ILE A 4 37.01 -26.59 -0.90
N CYS A 5 37.83 -27.62 -0.76
CA CYS A 5 37.54 -28.96 -1.27
C CYS A 5 36.19 -29.41 -0.70
N LEU A 6 35.22 -29.55 -1.60
CA LEU A 6 33.96 -30.23 -1.36
C LEU A 6 34.24 -31.60 -0.75
N GLU A 7 33.54 -31.94 0.34
CA GLU A 7 33.56 -33.30 0.89
C GLU A 7 33.15 -34.28 -0.21
N VAL A 8 33.96 -35.33 -0.34
CA VAL A 8 34.00 -36.26 -1.45
C VAL A 8 32.70 -37.08 -1.51
N LEU A 9 31.73 -36.59 -2.28
CA LEU A 9 30.91 -37.50 -3.08
C LEU A 9 31.84 -38.11 -4.12
N ASP A 10 31.78 -39.43 -4.29
CA ASP A 10 32.58 -40.14 -5.30
C ASP A 10 32.30 -39.53 -6.69
N SER A 11 33.18 -38.62 -7.11
CA SER A 11 32.96 -37.70 -8.25
C SER A 11 32.81 -38.46 -9.57
N SER A 12 33.42 -39.64 -9.65
CA SER A 12 33.27 -40.59 -10.75
C SER A 12 31.85 -41.17 -10.85
N SER A 13 31.23 -41.42 -9.69
CA SER A 13 29.89 -41.98 -9.55
C SER A 13 28.79 -40.94 -9.81
N LEU A 14 28.94 -39.70 -9.33
CA LEU A 14 27.93 -38.65 -9.55
C LEU A 14 27.85 -38.23 -11.02
N LYS A 15 29.01 -38.00 -11.67
CA LYS A 15 29.08 -37.68 -13.10
C LYS A 15 28.40 -38.74 -13.96
N SER A 16 28.70 -40.02 -13.70
CA SER A 16 28.12 -41.16 -14.43
C SER A 16 26.59 -41.23 -14.28
N ARG A 17 26.07 -40.92 -13.09
CA ARG A 17 24.63 -40.86 -12.82
C ARG A 17 23.95 -39.71 -13.56
N VAL A 18 24.58 -38.53 -13.64
CA VAL A 18 24.06 -37.40 -14.43
C VAL A 18 23.99 -37.74 -15.92
N LEU A 19 25.05 -38.35 -16.49
CA LEU A 19 25.06 -38.78 -17.89
C LEU A 19 24.01 -39.87 -18.18
N ARG A 20 23.80 -40.80 -17.23
CA ARG A 20 22.72 -41.80 -17.33
C ARG A 20 21.34 -41.12 -17.31
N PHE A 21 21.12 -40.16 -16.41
CA PHE A 21 19.88 -39.39 -16.34
C PHE A 21 19.60 -38.66 -17.67
N GLN A 22 20.61 -38.02 -18.27
CA GLN A 22 20.44 -37.35 -19.58
C GLN A 22 20.02 -38.30 -20.71
N LYS A 23 20.50 -39.55 -20.69
CA LYS A 23 20.18 -40.55 -21.72
C LYS A 23 18.85 -41.26 -21.51
N THR A 24 18.45 -41.45 -20.26
CA THR A 24 17.31 -42.34 -19.91
C THR A 24 16.14 -41.62 -19.26
N GLY A 25 16.36 -40.42 -18.73
CA GLY A 25 15.39 -39.69 -17.89
C GLY A 25 15.23 -40.26 -16.47
N GLU A 26 15.88 -41.36 -16.14
CA GLU A 26 15.73 -42.06 -14.85
C GLU A 26 16.74 -41.57 -13.79
N GLY A 27 16.43 -41.80 -12.51
CA GLY A 27 17.36 -41.55 -11.40
C GLY A 27 17.42 -40.10 -10.91
N LEU A 28 16.58 -39.20 -11.43
CA LEU A 28 16.51 -37.80 -11.04
C LEU A 28 16.34 -37.62 -9.52
N LYS A 29 15.44 -38.39 -8.89
CA LYS A 29 15.18 -38.27 -7.44
C LYS A 29 16.43 -38.54 -6.60
N THR A 30 17.22 -39.53 -6.98
CA THR A 30 18.46 -39.89 -6.28
C THR A 30 19.52 -38.80 -6.45
N ILE A 31 19.70 -38.32 -7.69
CA ILE A 31 20.64 -37.21 -7.98
C ILE A 31 20.21 -35.95 -7.22
N MET A 32 18.91 -35.63 -7.20
CA MET A 32 18.40 -34.49 -6.45
C MET A 32 18.64 -34.63 -4.95
N SER A 33 18.43 -35.81 -4.37
CA SER A 33 18.68 -36.06 -2.95
C SER A 33 20.15 -35.77 -2.60
N ASP A 34 21.09 -36.28 -3.40
CA ASP A 34 22.52 -36.09 -3.18
C ASP A 34 22.92 -34.62 -3.33
N LEU A 35 22.38 -33.93 -4.33
CA LEU A 35 22.67 -32.51 -4.57
C LEU A 35 21.99 -31.59 -3.55
N SER A 36 20.87 -31.99 -2.96
CA SER A 36 20.08 -31.09 -2.12
C SER A 36 20.85 -30.57 -0.91
N SER A 37 21.58 -31.46 -0.23
CA SER A 37 22.42 -31.10 0.91
C SER A 37 23.53 -30.12 0.53
N GLU A 38 24.15 -30.34 -0.62
CA GLU A 38 25.26 -29.52 -1.11
C GLU A 38 24.78 -28.12 -1.52
N ILE A 39 23.68 -28.06 -2.27
CA ILE A 39 23.04 -26.81 -2.68
C ILE A 39 22.59 -26.01 -1.46
N TYR A 40 21.97 -26.66 -0.47
CA TYR A 40 21.50 -26.01 0.75
C TYR A 40 22.67 -25.43 1.56
N ARG A 41 23.80 -26.14 1.65
CA ARG A 41 24.98 -25.69 2.40
C ARG A 41 25.81 -24.63 1.64
N TYR A 42 25.63 -24.49 0.34
CA TYR A 42 26.43 -23.59 -0.49
C TYR A 42 26.52 -22.14 0.06
N PRO A 43 25.43 -21.48 0.48
CA PRO A 43 25.48 -20.12 1.03
C PRO A 43 26.26 -20.02 2.34
N ARG A 44 26.29 -21.08 3.16
CA ARG A 44 26.98 -21.11 4.47
C ARG A 44 28.49 -20.88 4.35
N SER A 45 29.08 -21.20 3.20
CA SER A 45 30.49 -20.92 2.89
C SER A 45 30.78 -19.44 2.59
N LYS A 46 29.74 -18.59 2.53
CA LYS A 46 29.85 -17.18 2.09
C LYS A 46 29.75 -16.23 3.28
N PRO A 47 30.56 -15.16 3.30
CA PRO A 47 30.53 -14.19 4.39
C PRO A 47 29.17 -13.47 4.46
N GLY A 48 28.64 -13.34 5.68
CA GLY A 48 27.39 -12.60 5.94
C GLY A 48 26.09 -13.38 5.70
N CYS A 49 26.17 -14.69 5.40
CA CYS A 49 25.02 -15.55 5.21
C CYS A 49 24.39 -15.98 6.55
N ARG A 50 23.06 -15.88 6.68
CA ARG A 50 22.28 -16.43 7.80
C ARG A 50 21.78 -17.83 7.46
N GLU A 51 21.28 -18.56 8.46
CA GLU A 51 20.69 -19.88 8.23
C GLU A 51 19.46 -19.80 7.31
N ASP A 52 18.61 -18.78 7.50
CA ASP A 52 17.43 -18.51 6.66
C ASP A 52 17.79 -18.37 5.17
N ASP A 53 18.97 -17.81 4.87
CA ASP A 53 19.43 -17.61 3.49
C ASP A 53 19.72 -18.93 2.77
N CYS A 54 20.06 -19.98 3.52
CA CYS A 54 20.30 -21.32 2.97
C CYS A 54 18.99 -21.91 2.44
N GLY A 55 17.90 -21.79 3.23
CA GLY A 55 16.56 -22.21 2.83
C GLY A 55 16.04 -21.42 1.64
N ASP A 56 16.15 -20.09 1.70
CA ASP A 56 15.69 -19.21 0.62
C ASP A 56 16.45 -19.44 -0.69
N PHE A 57 17.77 -19.63 -0.63
CA PHE A 57 18.57 -19.95 -1.80
C PHE A 57 18.21 -21.33 -2.37
N PHE A 58 18.03 -22.33 -1.51
CA PHE A 58 17.63 -23.66 -1.94
C PHE A 58 16.29 -23.63 -2.67
N LEU A 59 15.26 -22.98 -2.11
CA LEU A 59 13.96 -22.80 -2.76
C LEU A 59 14.07 -22.03 -4.07
N PHE A 60 14.93 -21.01 -4.11
CA PHE A 60 15.22 -20.29 -5.35
C PHE A 60 15.84 -21.21 -6.41
N PHE A 61 16.80 -22.06 -6.06
CA PHE A 61 17.53 -22.87 -7.03
C PHE A 61 16.82 -24.18 -7.40
N TYR A 62 16.00 -24.74 -6.50
CA TYR A 62 15.30 -26.02 -6.67
C TYR A 62 14.65 -26.25 -8.04
N PRO A 63 13.80 -25.33 -8.57
CA PRO A 63 13.16 -25.53 -9.89
C PRO A 63 14.13 -25.49 -11.08
N ARG A 64 15.39 -25.11 -10.85
CA ARG A 64 16.44 -25.00 -11.89
C ARG A 64 17.36 -26.22 -11.93
N ILE A 65 17.34 -27.09 -10.91
CA ILE A 65 18.23 -28.24 -10.79
C ILE A 65 18.08 -29.17 -12.00
N SER A 66 16.85 -29.55 -12.37
CA SER A 66 16.62 -30.47 -13.50
C SER A 66 17.19 -29.91 -14.82
N ARG A 67 16.93 -28.64 -15.12
CA ARG A 67 17.46 -27.98 -16.32
C ARG A 67 18.98 -27.84 -16.30
N MET A 68 19.58 -27.64 -15.12
CA MET A 68 21.03 -27.62 -14.98
C MET A 68 21.61 -29.00 -15.31
N LEU A 69 20.99 -30.08 -14.81
CA LEU A 69 21.42 -31.45 -15.11
C LEU A 69 21.30 -31.77 -16.60
N GLU A 70 20.22 -31.36 -17.25
CA GLU A 70 20.03 -31.53 -18.71
C GLU A 70 21.09 -30.80 -19.55
N ARG A 71 21.58 -29.65 -19.07
CA ARG A 71 22.54 -28.80 -19.80
C ARG A 71 24.01 -29.12 -19.50
N PHE A 72 24.29 -30.08 -18.64
CA PHE A 72 25.66 -30.47 -18.35
C PHE A 72 26.30 -31.13 -19.58
N GLU A 73 27.46 -30.64 -20.02
CA GLU A 73 28.24 -31.25 -21.10
C GLU A 73 29.55 -31.81 -20.53
N ASP A 74 29.86 -33.05 -20.88
CA ASP A 74 31.11 -33.68 -20.45
C ASP A 74 32.30 -33.13 -21.24
N GLN A 75 33.08 -32.28 -20.58
CA GLN A 75 34.33 -31.72 -21.12
C GLN A 75 35.57 -32.37 -20.50
N GLY A 76 35.44 -33.59 -19.97
CA GLY A 76 36.54 -34.29 -19.28
C GLY A 76 36.80 -33.79 -17.85
N LYS A 77 35.98 -32.86 -17.34
CA LYS A 77 36.06 -32.33 -15.97
C LYS A 77 35.06 -33.02 -15.04
N PRO A 78 35.31 -33.04 -13.72
CA PRO A 78 34.33 -33.42 -12.71
C PRO A 78 33.04 -32.61 -12.81
N PHE A 79 31.89 -33.24 -12.54
CA PHE A 79 30.59 -32.57 -12.53
C PHE A 79 30.52 -31.46 -11.46
N GLU A 80 31.24 -31.66 -10.36
CA GLU A 80 31.34 -30.73 -9.23
C GLU A 80 31.91 -29.37 -9.66
N CYS A 81 32.83 -29.33 -10.63
CA CYS A 81 33.38 -28.09 -11.17
C CYS A 81 32.29 -27.27 -11.91
N TYR A 82 31.43 -27.97 -12.66
CA TYR A 82 30.29 -27.36 -13.34
C TYR A 82 29.25 -26.88 -12.31
N LEU A 83 28.89 -27.75 -11.36
CA LEU A 83 27.95 -27.43 -10.28
C LEU A 83 28.40 -26.18 -9.51
N ASN A 84 29.66 -26.10 -9.11
CA ASN A 84 30.21 -24.94 -8.39
C ASN A 84 30.11 -23.64 -9.21
N SER A 85 30.35 -23.73 -10.52
CA SER A 85 30.22 -22.59 -11.42
C SER A 85 28.76 -22.12 -11.50
N VAL A 86 27.83 -23.05 -11.68
CA VAL A 86 26.38 -22.74 -11.72
C VAL A 86 25.91 -22.17 -10.39
N LEU A 87 26.28 -22.78 -9.26
CA LEU A 87 25.92 -22.30 -7.93
C LEU A 87 26.44 -20.89 -7.68
N ARG A 88 27.67 -20.58 -8.10
CA ARG A 88 28.22 -19.22 -8.00
C ARG A 88 27.37 -18.20 -8.76
N TRP A 89 27.02 -18.49 -10.01
CA TRP A 89 26.18 -17.60 -10.81
C TRP A 89 24.79 -17.42 -10.21
N GLN A 90 24.15 -18.53 -9.81
CA GLN A 90 22.81 -18.53 -9.26
C GLN A 90 22.76 -17.84 -7.90
N TYR A 91 23.78 -18.02 -7.07
CA TYR A 91 23.90 -17.35 -5.78
C TYR A 91 24.05 -15.83 -5.95
N ASN A 92 24.84 -15.37 -6.91
CA ASN A 92 24.92 -13.94 -7.23
C ASN A 92 23.57 -13.39 -7.72
N SER A 93 22.85 -14.14 -8.56
CA SER A 93 21.50 -13.76 -8.99
C SER A 93 20.51 -13.73 -7.82
N PHE A 94 20.59 -14.69 -6.91
CA PHE A 94 19.80 -14.75 -5.69
C PHE A 94 20.06 -13.52 -4.80
N LEU A 95 21.34 -13.21 -4.51
CA LEU A 95 21.70 -12.04 -3.69
C LEU A 95 21.19 -10.73 -4.30
N ARG A 96 21.29 -10.57 -5.63
CA ARG A 96 20.71 -9.40 -6.31
C ARG A 96 19.20 -9.29 -6.09
N ARG A 97 18.48 -10.40 -6.23
CA ARG A 97 17.03 -10.45 -6.02
C ARG A 97 16.67 -10.20 -4.56
N LYS A 98 17.36 -10.83 -3.62
CA LYS A 98 17.15 -10.65 -2.18
C LYS A 98 17.37 -9.19 -1.78
N ASN A 99 18.50 -8.60 -2.17
CA ASN A 99 18.80 -7.19 -1.91
C ASN A 99 17.75 -6.25 -2.51
N GLN A 100 17.23 -6.57 -3.70
CA GLN A 100 16.14 -5.79 -4.30
C GLN A 100 14.86 -5.87 -3.45
N ILE A 101 14.47 -7.07 -3.02
CA ILE A 101 13.29 -7.28 -2.18
C ILE A 101 13.45 -6.57 -0.84
N GLU A 102 14.60 -6.70 -0.17
CA GLU A 102 14.88 -5.99 1.09
C GLU A 102 14.83 -4.47 0.92
N ARG A 103 15.36 -3.95 -0.20
CA ARG A 103 15.28 -2.54 -0.57
C ARG A 103 13.84 -2.10 -0.75
N GLU A 104 13.01 -2.90 -1.41
CA GLU A 104 11.58 -2.68 -1.56
C GLU A 104 10.85 -2.64 -0.21
N TRP A 105 11.11 -3.60 0.68
CA TRP A 105 10.53 -3.63 2.03
C TRP A 105 10.95 -2.43 2.88
N ARG A 106 12.24 -2.04 2.82
CA ARG A 106 12.75 -0.87 3.53
C ARG A 106 12.05 0.41 3.07
N LEU A 107 11.88 0.57 1.77
CA LEU A 107 11.18 1.72 1.19
C LEU A 107 9.67 1.67 1.47
N ALA A 108 9.07 0.50 1.49
CA ALA A 108 7.69 0.30 1.90
C ALA A 108 7.50 0.59 3.39
N SER A 109 8.53 0.47 4.23
CA SER A 109 8.47 0.82 5.65
C SER A 109 8.74 2.30 5.92
N TYR A 110 9.04 3.09 4.88
CA TYR A 110 9.41 4.49 5.04
C TYR A 110 8.18 5.33 5.47
N PRO A 111 8.22 6.03 6.62
CA PRO A 111 7.08 6.79 7.13
C PRO A 111 6.55 7.83 6.14
N GLY A 112 7.44 8.43 5.35
CA GLY A 112 7.10 9.40 4.30
C GLY A 112 6.33 8.85 3.10
N LEU A 113 6.20 7.53 2.93
CA LEU A 113 5.33 6.89 1.92
C LEU A 113 3.86 6.88 2.37
N TRP A 114 3.65 6.86 3.68
CA TRP A 114 2.37 6.70 4.37
C TRP A 114 1.80 7.94 5.08
N PRO A 115 2.00 9.20 4.66
CA PRO A 115 1.40 10.35 5.36
C PRO A 115 -0.13 10.32 5.44
N GLN A 116 -0.81 9.43 4.69
CA GLN A 116 -2.26 9.24 4.72
C GLN A 116 -2.71 7.89 5.28
N LEU A 117 -1.79 7.03 5.72
CA LEU A 117 -2.11 5.90 6.61
C LEU A 117 -1.83 6.21 8.08
N GLN A 118 -1.37 7.43 8.41
CA GLN A 118 -1.93 8.06 9.59
C GLN A 118 -3.43 8.16 9.32
N SER A 119 -4.10 7.08 9.68
CA SER A 119 -5.53 6.99 9.77
C SER A 119 -5.97 8.29 10.42
N VAL A 120 -6.83 9.02 9.71
CA VAL A 120 -8.02 9.46 10.43
C VAL A 120 -8.54 8.15 10.99
N GLU A 121 -8.15 7.82 12.23
CA GLU A 121 -8.79 6.74 12.97
C GLU A 121 -10.25 7.11 12.83
N LEU A 122 -10.97 6.34 12.01
CA LEU A 122 -12.40 6.49 11.95
C LEU A 122 -12.79 6.25 13.40
N PRO A 123 -13.31 7.26 14.11
CA PRO A 123 -13.62 7.12 15.52
C PRO A 123 -14.41 5.82 15.64
N ALA A 124 -13.97 4.91 16.52
CA ALA A 124 -14.68 3.67 16.76
C ALA A 124 -16.16 4.01 16.94
N GLY A 125 -17.08 3.17 16.43
CA GLY A 125 -18.49 3.56 16.22
C GLY A 125 -19.16 4.30 17.41
N GLU A 126 -18.73 4.02 18.65
CA GLU A 126 -19.14 4.74 19.86
C GLU A 126 -18.72 6.22 19.90
N GLU A 127 -17.48 6.56 19.54
CA GLU A 127 -16.99 7.94 19.46
C GLU A 127 -17.69 8.73 18.34
N SER A 128 -17.96 8.08 17.21
CA SER A 128 -18.74 8.66 16.11
C SER A 128 -20.16 9.02 16.56
N LEU A 129 -20.85 8.09 17.22
CA LEU A 129 -22.19 8.32 17.76
C LEU A 129 -22.19 9.45 18.80
N TYR A 130 -21.24 9.44 19.73
CA TYR A 130 -21.13 10.45 20.78
C TYR A 130 -20.97 11.87 20.20
N LYS A 131 -20.19 12.04 19.14
CA LYS A 131 -20.06 13.30 18.40
C LYS A 131 -21.43 13.80 17.90
N TYR A 132 -22.22 12.94 17.27
CA TYR A 132 -23.54 13.34 16.75
C TYR A 132 -24.56 13.60 17.85
N ILE A 133 -24.51 12.85 18.96
CA ILE A 133 -25.34 13.09 20.15
C ILE A 133 -25.05 14.49 20.72
N LYS A 134 -23.77 14.82 20.96
CA LYS A 134 -23.37 16.16 21.44
C LYS A 134 -23.85 17.30 20.54
N ILE A 135 -23.74 17.11 19.23
CA ILE A 135 -24.25 18.09 18.26
C ILE A 135 -25.77 18.22 18.40
N ALA A 136 -26.51 17.13 18.54
CA ALA A 136 -27.95 17.15 18.73
C ALA A 136 -28.37 17.83 20.05
N GLU A 137 -27.65 17.57 21.14
CA GLU A 137 -27.82 18.25 22.43
C GLU A 137 -27.64 19.76 22.30
N SER A 138 -26.60 20.22 21.58
CA SER A 138 -26.38 21.65 21.34
C SER A 138 -27.49 22.34 20.52
N LEU A 139 -28.25 21.55 19.75
CA LEU A 139 -29.41 22.03 18.99
C LEU A 139 -30.70 22.06 19.83
N GLY A 140 -30.67 21.50 21.04
CA GLY A 140 -31.79 21.41 21.97
C GLY A 140 -32.68 20.20 21.69
N LEU A 141 -32.70 19.27 22.65
CA LEU A 141 -33.55 18.08 22.62
C LEU A 141 -34.86 18.32 23.39
N GLU A 142 -35.92 17.64 22.96
CA GLU A 142 -37.17 17.48 23.69
C GLU A 142 -37.07 16.36 24.72
N SER A 143 -38.04 16.26 25.64
CA SER A 143 -38.17 15.12 26.56
C SER A 143 -38.29 13.77 25.84
N SER A 144 -38.76 13.78 24.58
CA SER A 144 -38.82 12.61 23.69
C SER A 144 -37.45 12.20 23.11
N GLY A 145 -36.39 12.95 23.38
CA GLY A 145 -35.05 12.75 22.80
C GLY A 145 -34.91 13.28 21.37
N LYS A 146 -35.94 13.92 20.79
CA LYS A 146 -35.89 14.49 19.43
C LYS A 146 -35.39 15.92 19.44
N ILE A 147 -34.77 16.37 18.35
CA ILE A 147 -34.38 17.78 18.20
C ILE A 147 -35.64 18.66 18.19
N ARG A 148 -35.70 19.71 19.00
CA ARG A 148 -36.93 20.48 19.21
C ARG A 148 -37.40 21.26 17.98
N ARG A 149 -36.49 22.01 17.35
CA ARG A 149 -36.84 22.94 16.27
C ARG A 149 -36.82 22.24 14.91
N LYS A 150 -37.87 22.42 14.11
CA LYS A 150 -37.95 21.89 12.72
C LYS A 150 -36.78 22.34 11.83
N ALA A 151 -36.31 23.58 12.00
CA ALA A 151 -35.12 24.07 11.29
C ALA A 151 -33.85 23.32 11.69
N ASP A 152 -33.69 23.00 12.98
CA ASP A 152 -32.50 22.32 13.51
C ASP A 152 -32.47 20.84 13.14
N LYS A 153 -33.65 20.18 13.07
CA LYS A 153 -33.80 18.85 12.45
C LYS A 153 -33.25 18.82 11.03
N LYS A 154 -33.59 19.82 10.21
CA LYS A 154 -33.10 19.93 8.83
C LYS A 154 -31.58 20.16 8.80
N ARG A 155 -31.04 21.05 9.65
CA ARG A 155 -29.60 21.32 9.72
C ARG A 155 -28.80 20.06 10.09
N PHE A 156 -29.26 19.33 11.10
CA PHE A 156 -28.64 18.10 11.54
C PHE A 156 -28.66 17.02 10.46
N LEU A 157 -29.77 16.89 9.74
CA LEU A 157 -29.88 15.94 8.64
C LEU A 157 -28.93 16.26 7.49
N ILE A 158 -28.81 17.53 7.12
CA ILE A 158 -27.86 17.97 6.08
C ILE A 158 -26.41 17.75 6.52
N LEU A 159 -26.10 17.92 7.80
CA LEU A 159 -24.79 17.56 8.35
C LEU A 159 -24.52 16.06 8.18
N LEU A 160 -25.45 15.19 8.56
CA LEU A 160 -25.30 13.75 8.38
C LEU A 160 -25.06 13.39 6.90
N LEU A 161 -25.85 13.96 5.99
CA LEU A 161 -25.66 13.74 4.55
C LEU A 161 -24.32 14.29 4.03
N LYS A 162 -23.81 15.39 4.60
CA LYS A 162 -22.49 15.92 4.29
C LYS A 162 -21.37 14.95 4.69
N HIS A 163 -21.58 14.18 5.75
CA HIS A 163 -20.67 13.16 6.24
C HIS A 163 -21.05 11.75 5.77
N SER A 164 -21.71 11.60 4.61
CA SER A 164 -22.21 10.30 4.09
C SER A 164 -21.19 9.17 4.04
N LYS A 165 -19.89 9.51 3.93
CA LYS A 165 -18.77 8.58 3.86
C LYS A 165 -18.31 8.06 5.23
N GLU A 166 -18.59 8.79 6.29
CA GLU A 166 -18.15 8.49 7.66
C GLU A 166 -19.25 7.82 8.49
N ILE A 167 -20.51 7.88 8.03
CA ILE A 167 -21.66 7.37 8.77
C ILE A 167 -22.01 5.93 8.38
N GLY A 168 -22.27 5.09 9.38
CA GLY A 168 -22.70 3.72 9.24
C GLY A 168 -24.19 3.54 9.57
N CYS A 169 -24.60 2.29 9.78
CA CYS A 169 -25.99 1.96 10.09
C CYS A 169 -26.44 2.57 11.43
N SER A 170 -25.56 2.64 12.42
CA SER A 170 -25.87 3.16 13.75
C SER A 170 -26.16 4.66 13.72
N GLU A 171 -25.33 5.44 13.00
CA GLU A 171 -25.51 6.88 12.82
C GLU A 171 -26.77 7.20 12.00
N ILE A 172 -27.10 6.38 11.01
CA ILE A 172 -28.34 6.52 10.22
C ILE A 172 -29.56 6.30 11.12
N LYS A 173 -29.55 5.26 11.96
CA LYS A 173 -30.61 4.99 12.95
C LYS A 173 -30.77 6.15 13.94
N LEU A 174 -29.65 6.62 14.48
CA LEU A 174 -29.62 7.78 15.38
C LEU A 174 -30.19 9.02 14.69
N GLY A 175 -29.76 9.30 13.46
CA GLY A 175 -30.25 10.43 12.67
C GLY A 175 -31.75 10.38 12.39
N ALA A 176 -32.26 9.20 12.07
CA ALA A 176 -33.70 8.96 11.89
C ALA A 176 -34.48 9.22 13.18
N ALA A 177 -34.01 8.69 14.32
CA ALA A 177 -34.64 8.88 15.63
C ALA A 177 -34.67 10.36 16.06
N LEU A 178 -33.53 11.06 15.97
CA LEU A 178 -33.38 12.45 16.42
C LEU A 178 -34.18 13.44 15.56
N THR A 179 -34.29 13.19 14.26
CA THR A 179 -34.98 14.08 13.31
C THR A 179 -36.44 13.69 13.07
N GLY A 180 -36.84 12.47 13.45
CA GLY A 180 -38.15 11.90 13.11
C GLY A 180 -38.28 11.55 11.63
N THR A 181 -37.18 11.34 10.93
CA THR A 181 -37.16 10.97 9.50
C THR A 181 -37.23 9.45 9.36
N VAL A 182 -37.83 8.96 8.27
CA VAL A 182 -37.85 7.52 7.96
C VAL A 182 -36.42 7.02 7.68
N GLU A 183 -35.96 6.02 8.44
CA GLU A 183 -34.60 5.47 8.33
C GLU A 183 -34.27 5.00 6.91
N HIS A 184 -35.20 4.31 6.26
CA HIS A 184 -35.03 3.82 4.89
C HIS A 184 -34.74 4.96 3.90
N LYS A 185 -35.44 6.10 4.03
CA LYS A 185 -35.23 7.28 3.17
C LYS A 185 -33.83 7.86 3.36
N LEU A 186 -33.38 7.97 4.61
CA LEU A 186 -32.04 8.48 4.93
C LEU A 186 -30.94 7.54 4.39
N ARG A 187 -31.14 6.22 4.56
CA ARG A 187 -30.20 5.21 4.05
C ARG A 187 -30.05 5.27 2.53
N LEU A 188 -31.14 5.38 1.78
CA LEU A 188 -31.10 5.53 0.32
C LEU A 188 -30.35 6.79 -0.11
N ALA A 189 -30.59 7.92 0.58
CA ALA A 189 -29.88 9.17 0.29
C ALA A 189 -28.37 9.04 0.52
N VAL A 190 -27.95 8.40 1.60
CA VAL A 190 -26.52 8.13 1.89
C VAL A 190 -25.90 7.23 0.82
N GLN A 191 -26.58 6.17 0.42
CA GLN A 191 -26.11 5.27 -0.63
C GLN A 191 -25.93 6.01 -1.97
N GLU A 192 -26.88 6.86 -2.35
CA GLU A 192 -26.80 7.63 -3.59
C GLU A 192 -25.67 8.66 -3.56
N LEU A 193 -25.47 9.37 -2.44
CA LEU A 193 -24.35 10.28 -2.26
C LEU A 193 -23.00 9.54 -2.35
N ASN A 194 -22.90 8.36 -1.75
CA ASN A 194 -21.68 7.56 -1.80
C ASN A 194 -21.37 7.06 -3.21
N LYS A 195 -22.38 6.68 -4.00
CA LYS A 195 -22.20 6.38 -5.44
C LYS A 195 -21.65 7.58 -6.21
N ARG A 196 -22.18 8.78 -5.95
CA ARG A 196 -21.71 10.01 -6.59
C ARG A 196 -20.30 10.41 -6.18
N ILE A 197 -19.80 9.97 -5.03
CA ILE A 197 -18.42 10.24 -4.57
C ILE A 197 -17.43 9.16 -5.02
N ALA A 198 -17.90 7.95 -5.36
CA ALA A 198 -17.05 6.81 -5.70
C ALA A 198 -16.00 7.11 -6.78
N HIS A 199 -16.36 7.90 -7.81
CA HIS A 199 -15.39 8.31 -8.85
C HIS A 199 -14.25 9.19 -8.31
N LYS A 200 -14.51 9.97 -7.26
CA LYS A 200 -13.49 10.80 -6.58
C LYS A 200 -12.54 9.93 -5.77
N ASP A 201 -13.05 8.88 -5.15
CA ASP A 201 -12.24 7.89 -4.43
C ASP A 201 -11.32 7.13 -5.38
N GLU A 202 -11.84 6.72 -6.54
CA GLU A 202 -11.02 6.09 -7.56
C GLU A 202 -9.93 7.03 -8.07
N ARG A 203 -10.29 8.29 -8.38
CA ARG A 203 -9.33 9.31 -8.78
C ARG A 203 -8.26 9.55 -7.70
N LEU A 204 -8.65 9.56 -6.43
CA LEU A 204 -7.75 9.71 -5.30
C LEU A 204 -6.79 8.52 -5.20
N ARG A 205 -7.29 7.29 -5.37
CA ARG A 205 -6.49 6.05 -5.41
C ARG A 205 -5.42 6.13 -6.49
N ILE A 206 -5.81 6.45 -7.74
CA ILE A 206 -4.90 6.57 -8.87
C ILE A 206 -3.81 7.62 -8.60
N LEU A 207 -4.16 8.78 -8.04
CA LEU A 207 -3.19 9.83 -7.74
C LEU A 207 -2.23 9.43 -6.61
N ARG A 208 -2.73 8.73 -5.58
CA ARG A 208 -1.90 8.17 -4.50
C ARG A 208 -0.91 7.16 -5.06
N GLU A 209 -1.34 6.25 -5.92
CA GLU A 209 -0.43 5.31 -6.59
C GLU A 209 0.61 6.02 -7.45
N ARG A 210 0.21 7.04 -8.22
CA ARG A 210 1.14 7.83 -9.04
C ARG A 210 2.19 8.52 -8.17
N ARG A 211 1.79 9.09 -7.05
CA ARG A 211 2.70 9.69 -6.06
C ARG A 211 3.66 8.64 -5.50
N ASN A 212 3.13 7.50 -5.04
CA ASN A 212 3.92 6.44 -4.43
C ASN A 212 4.95 5.88 -5.41
N ARG A 213 4.58 5.66 -6.68
CA ARG A 213 5.51 5.25 -7.74
C ARG A 213 6.61 6.28 -7.98
N ALA A 214 6.28 7.57 -7.98
CA ALA A 214 7.27 8.63 -8.17
C ALA A 214 8.24 8.71 -6.98
N PHE A 215 7.73 8.63 -5.74
CA PHE A 215 8.54 8.60 -4.53
C PHE A 215 9.48 7.39 -4.50
N TYR A 216 8.96 6.19 -4.76
CA TYR A 216 9.74 4.96 -4.78
C TYR A 216 10.92 5.07 -5.76
N LYS A 217 10.63 5.50 -7.00
CA LYS A 217 11.68 5.71 -8.01
C LYS A 217 12.69 6.79 -7.60
N ALA A 218 12.24 7.85 -6.93
CA ALA A 218 13.14 8.91 -6.47
C ALA A 218 14.11 8.38 -5.41
N ARG A 219 13.63 7.58 -4.46
CA ARG A 219 14.47 6.99 -3.41
C ARG A 219 15.48 5.98 -3.95
N LEU A 220 15.05 5.12 -4.89
CA LEU A 220 16.00 4.22 -5.56
C LEU A 220 17.12 5.00 -6.26
N LEU A 221 16.76 6.12 -6.89
CA LEU A 221 17.70 6.95 -7.62
C LEU A 221 18.65 7.71 -6.69
N GLU A 222 18.17 8.22 -5.55
CA GLU A 222 19.00 8.87 -4.54
C GLU A 222 20.07 7.91 -4.00
N GLU A 223 19.68 6.69 -3.62
CA GLU A 223 20.62 5.66 -3.17
C GLU A 223 21.61 5.20 -4.27
N GLU A 224 21.22 5.29 -5.55
CA GLU A 224 22.13 5.04 -6.68
C GLU A 224 23.11 6.19 -6.86
N MET A 225 22.65 7.44 -6.72
CA MET A 225 23.50 8.64 -6.78
C MET A 225 24.58 8.66 -5.70
N ASP A 226 24.27 8.18 -4.50
CA ASP A 226 25.25 8.08 -3.40
C ASP A 226 26.44 7.16 -3.72
N ARG A 227 26.35 6.33 -4.76
CA ARG A 227 27.38 5.37 -5.18
C ARG A 227 28.16 5.82 -6.42
N VAL A 228 27.74 6.90 -7.06
CA VAL A 228 28.32 7.39 -8.32
C VAL A 228 29.48 8.32 -8.01
N VAL A 229 30.65 8.02 -8.58
CA VAL A 229 31.87 8.83 -8.43
C VAL A 229 32.04 9.80 -9.61
N ASP A 230 31.43 9.52 -10.76
CA ASP A 230 31.52 10.35 -11.97
C ASP A 230 30.51 11.51 -11.99
N SER A 231 31.03 12.70 -12.27
CA SER A 231 30.27 13.96 -12.38
C SER A 231 29.26 13.97 -13.54
N GLY A 232 29.52 13.26 -14.64
CA GLY A 232 28.64 13.20 -15.81
C GLY A 232 27.37 12.38 -15.54
N GLU A 233 27.54 11.18 -15.00
CA GLU A 233 26.42 10.32 -14.58
C GLU A 233 25.58 10.95 -13.47
N TRP A 234 26.23 11.65 -12.53
CA TRP A 234 25.53 12.38 -11.46
C TRP A 234 24.52 13.40 -12.01
N LEU A 235 24.88 14.17 -13.04
CA LEU A 235 23.99 15.17 -13.64
C LEU A 235 22.76 14.52 -14.30
N VAL A 236 22.93 13.37 -14.94
CA VAL A 236 21.83 12.60 -15.53
C VAL A 236 20.86 12.11 -14.45
N PHE A 237 21.40 11.54 -13.37
CA PHE A 237 20.60 11.10 -12.23
C PHE A 237 19.90 12.26 -11.53
N HIS A 238 20.59 13.38 -11.31
CA HIS A 238 20.01 14.58 -10.72
C HIS A 238 18.82 15.11 -11.52
N ASN A 239 18.96 15.22 -12.84
CA ASN A 239 17.88 15.65 -13.73
C ASN A 239 16.67 14.71 -13.68
N ARG A 240 16.92 13.40 -13.62
CA ARG A 240 15.86 12.40 -13.50
C ARG A 240 15.17 12.47 -12.13
N LEU A 241 15.92 12.72 -11.06
CA LEU A 241 15.39 12.91 -9.70
C LEU A 241 14.48 14.15 -9.64
N GLN A 242 14.89 15.27 -10.23
CA GLN A 242 14.07 16.47 -10.31
C GLN A 242 12.73 16.21 -11.02
N ARG A 243 12.73 15.46 -12.14
CA ARG A 243 11.50 15.09 -12.87
C ARG A 243 10.57 14.26 -11.99
N LEU A 244 11.11 13.29 -11.25
CA LEU A 244 10.33 12.45 -10.32
C LEU A 244 9.73 13.29 -9.19
N ASN A 245 10.52 14.17 -8.57
CA ASN A 245 10.07 15.08 -7.53
C ASN A 245 8.97 16.03 -8.02
N LYS A 246 9.10 16.58 -9.24
CA LYS A 246 8.04 17.40 -9.86
C LYS A 246 6.76 16.60 -10.11
N SER A 247 6.87 15.35 -10.57
CA SER A 247 5.72 14.47 -10.75
C SER A 247 5.02 14.16 -9.41
N MET A 248 5.81 13.92 -8.36
CA MET A 248 5.31 13.67 -7.01
C MET A 248 4.55 14.89 -6.45
N ARG A 249 5.14 16.08 -6.52
CA ARG A 249 4.49 17.33 -6.07
C ARG A 249 3.17 17.58 -6.80
N ARG A 250 3.17 17.43 -8.14
CA ARG A 250 1.95 17.55 -8.94
C ARG A 250 0.84 16.57 -8.53
N ALA A 251 1.21 15.35 -8.12
CA ALA A 251 0.23 14.38 -7.63
C ALA A 251 -0.30 14.80 -6.25
N GLN A 252 0.57 15.27 -5.34
CA GLN A 252 0.18 15.80 -4.03
C GLN A 252 -0.76 17.00 -4.15
N ASP A 253 -0.45 17.96 -5.03
CA ASP A 253 -1.30 19.14 -5.28
C ASP A 253 -2.69 18.76 -5.83
N LYS A 254 -2.75 17.70 -6.64
CA LYS A 254 -4.04 17.19 -7.14
C LYS A 254 -4.82 16.47 -6.05
N ILE A 255 -4.15 15.71 -5.19
CA ILE A 255 -4.76 15.02 -4.05
C ILE A 255 -5.38 16.02 -3.09
N SER A 256 -4.65 17.08 -2.71
CA SER A 256 -5.13 18.08 -1.75
C SER A 256 -6.35 18.86 -2.23
N ARG A 257 -6.57 18.93 -3.55
CA ARG A 257 -7.71 19.60 -4.18
C ARG A 257 -8.94 18.73 -4.37
N ILE A 258 -8.87 17.41 -4.12
CA ILE A 258 -10.04 16.53 -4.30
C ILE A 258 -10.94 16.62 -3.07
N PRO A 259 -12.20 17.09 -3.22
CA PRO A 259 -13.14 17.11 -2.11
C PRO A 259 -13.58 15.68 -1.78
N LEU A 260 -13.40 15.28 -0.51
CA LEU A 260 -13.76 13.94 0.00
C LEU A 260 -15.23 13.80 0.40
N TYR A 261 -15.97 14.92 0.39
CA TYR A 261 -17.37 14.99 0.80
C TYR A 261 -18.27 15.30 -0.40
N PRO A 262 -19.57 14.94 -0.35
CA PRO A 262 -20.51 15.32 -1.39
C PRO A 262 -20.60 16.85 -1.48
N SER A 263 -20.82 17.35 -2.71
CA SER A 263 -21.03 18.78 -2.89
C SER A 263 -22.40 19.18 -2.35
N ASN A 264 -22.58 20.45 -2.02
CA ASN A 264 -23.88 20.94 -1.55
C ASN A 264 -24.96 20.79 -2.63
N ARG A 265 -24.54 20.77 -3.91
CA ARG A 265 -25.40 20.45 -5.06
C ARG A 265 -25.83 18.98 -5.06
N ASP A 266 -24.91 18.05 -4.80
CA ASP A 266 -25.25 16.62 -4.71
C ASP A 266 -26.28 16.37 -3.61
N ILE A 267 -26.10 16.98 -2.43
CA ILE A 267 -27.04 16.88 -1.31
C ILE A 267 -28.41 17.46 -1.68
N ALA A 268 -28.41 18.63 -2.32
CA ALA A 268 -29.63 19.30 -2.78
C ALA A 268 -30.44 18.42 -3.75
N GLU A 269 -29.78 17.82 -4.74
CA GLU A 269 -30.40 16.95 -5.73
C GLU A 269 -30.91 15.64 -5.11
N VAL A 270 -30.12 14.97 -4.27
CA VAL A 270 -30.52 13.70 -3.64
C VAL A 270 -31.64 13.89 -2.61
N TRP A 271 -31.60 14.98 -1.85
CA TRP A 271 -32.58 15.24 -0.79
C TRP A 271 -33.84 15.98 -1.28
N GLY A 272 -33.81 16.54 -2.50
CA GLY A 272 -34.93 17.27 -3.10
C GLY A 272 -35.15 18.65 -2.47
N ILE A 273 -34.08 19.41 -2.21
CA ILE A 273 -34.15 20.78 -1.70
C ILE A 273 -33.28 21.73 -2.53
N PRO A 274 -33.54 23.05 -2.56
CA PRO A 274 -32.69 23.99 -3.26
C PRO A 274 -31.27 24.02 -2.70
N LYS A 275 -30.26 24.14 -3.56
CA LYS A 275 -28.84 24.27 -3.15
C LYS A 275 -28.63 25.42 -2.16
N GLY A 276 -29.25 26.58 -2.42
CA GLY A 276 -29.17 27.72 -1.51
C GLY A 276 -29.66 27.40 -0.09
N SER A 277 -30.64 26.51 0.05
CA SER A 277 -31.10 26.03 1.36
C SER A 277 -30.05 25.16 2.05
N VAL A 278 -29.34 24.29 1.32
CA VAL A 278 -28.22 23.51 1.86
C VAL A 278 -27.12 24.44 2.39
N ASP A 279 -26.77 25.45 1.60
CA ASP A 279 -25.73 26.43 1.94
C ASP A 279 -26.11 27.21 3.22
N THR A 280 -27.34 27.74 3.30
CA THR A 280 -27.83 28.44 4.48
C THR A 280 -27.87 27.54 5.72
N LEU A 281 -28.39 26.30 5.58
CA LEU A 281 -28.51 25.37 6.71
C LEU A 281 -27.14 25.03 7.31
N LEU A 282 -26.14 24.73 6.47
CA LEU A 282 -24.77 24.44 6.91
C LEU A 282 -24.08 25.68 7.50
N PHE A 283 -24.26 26.85 6.89
CA PHE A 283 -23.69 28.10 7.39
C PHE A 283 -24.21 28.45 8.79
N THR A 284 -25.53 28.40 8.99
CA THR A 284 -26.13 28.68 10.30
C THR A 284 -25.75 27.63 11.35
N LEU A 285 -25.62 26.36 10.94
CA LEU A 285 -25.16 25.30 11.84
C LEU A 285 -23.72 25.55 12.30
N LYS A 286 -22.82 25.88 11.37
CA LYS A 286 -21.43 26.21 11.69
C LYS A 286 -21.33 27.40 12.64
N ALA A 287 -22.11 28.46 12.41
CA ALA A 287 -22.14 29.64 13.26
C ALA A 287 -22.62 29.38 14.71
N ARG A 288 -23.40 28.32 14.92
CA ARG A 288 -23.84 27.87 16.26
C ARG A 288 -22.87 26.91 16.93
N LEU A 289 -22.18 26.07 16.17
CA LEU A 289 -21.26 25.05 16.70
C LEU A 289 -19.86 25.60 17.01
N ILE A 290 -19.47 26.74 16.43
CA ILE A 290 -18.21 27.41 16.79
C ILE A 290 -18.42 28.19 18.11
N PRO A 291 -17.62 27.92 19.16
CA PRO A 291 -17.67 28.69 20.40
C PRO A 291 -17.42 30.17 20.12
N VAL A 292 -18.14 31.05 20.83
CA VAL A 292 -18.14 32.51 20.64
C VAL A 292 -16.72 33.14 20.72
N GLY A 293 -15.71 32.44 21.24
CA GLY A 293 -14.31 32.88 21.32
C GLY A 293 -13.43 32.72 20.08
N CYS A 294 -13.87 32.07 18.99
CA CYS A 294 -13.05 31.87 17.77
C CYS A 294 -13.49 32.72 16.56
N ARG A 295 -14.35 33.73 16.75
CA ARG A 295 -14.65 34.72 15.71
C ARG A 295 -13.51 35.76 15.64
N LYS A 296 -12.32 35.37 15.21
CA LYS A 296 -11.33 36.34 14.71
C LYS A 296 -11.30 36.31 13.18
N GLU A 297 -11.78 37.43 12.64
CA GLU A 297 -11.30 38.12 11.45
C GLU A 297 -10.96 37.25 10.23
N LYS A 298 -11.91 37.19 9.30
CA LYS A 298 -11.60 37.41 7.88
C LYS A 298 -12.67 38.31 7.27
N GLU A 299 -12.53 39.59 7.59
CA GLU A 299 -12.96 40.69 6.72
C GLU A 299 -12.07 40.70 5.47
N TYR A 300 -12.72 40.82 4.30
CA TYR A 300 -12.25 41.36 3.03
C TYR A 300 -10.81 41.07 2.56
N ALA A 301 -10.68 40.11 1.62
CA ALA A 301 -9.95 40.21 0.34
C ALA A 301 -10.10 38.91 -0.46
#